data_AF-A0A7J5Y8A1-F1
#
_entry.id   AF-A0A7J5Y8A1-F1
#
_cell.length_a   1.000
_cell.length_b   1.000
_cell.length_c   1.000
_cell.angle_alpha   90.00
_cell.angle_beta   90.00
_cell.angle_gamma   90.00
#
_symmetry.space_group_name_H-M   'P 1'
#
loop_
_entity.id
_entity.type
_entity.pdbx_description
1 polymer ?
#
loop_
_entity_poly.entity_id
_entity_poly.type
_entity_poly.pdbx_seq_one_letter_code
_entity_poly.pdbx_strand_id
1 'polypeptide(L)'
;MMRAYLHAEGIAVQRRRVRETLKQIDPAAAAQRWGQTVARRTYYVPFPNSLWHIDGHMRLIRWGFVTHAGIDGNSRLVTFINCGTDNTALTVLTHLVRATCRYGLPSRVRSDHGEENTLVALLMNLLQGNGEARHITGQSVHNQRIERLWRDVFQQVVHYFYTLFYSFEDEEILNPGDDIQKMALKIVFKPEIKKD
;
A
#
# COMPACT_ATOMS: atom_id res chain seq x y z
N MET A 1 -3.05 14.51 19.95
CA MET A 1 -3.99 15.10 20.93
C MET A 1 -3.72 16.59 21.14
N MET A 2 -2.61 17.03 21.75
CA MET A 2 -2.36 18.46 22.05
C MET A 2 -2.40 19.45 20.87
N ARG A 3 -1.85 19.12 19.69
CA ARG A 3 -1.91 20.04 18.53
C ARG A 3 -3.35 20.28 18.05
N ALA A 4 -4.21 19.25 18.13
CA ALA A 4 -5.61 19.36 17.72
C ALA A 4 -6.40 20.20 18.73
N TYR A 5 -6.11 20.06 20.02
CA TYR A 5 -6.67 20.92 21.07
C TYR A 5 -6.29 22.39 20.87
N LEU A 6 -4.99 22.69 20.69
CA LEU A 6 -4.53 24.06 20.40
C LEU A 6 -5.17 24.66 19.15
N HIS A 7 -5.39 23.84 18.12
CA HIS A 7 -6.06 24.30 16.90
C HIS A 7 -7.55 24.55 17.10
N ALA A 8 -8.24 23.79 17.97
CA ALA A 8 -9.63 24.04 18.33
C ALA A 8 -9.79 25.34 19.12
N GLU A 9 -8.78 25.70 19.92
CA GLU A 9 -8.66 26.99 20.62
C GLU A 9 -8.17 28.13 19.70
N GLY A 10 -8.10 27.92 18.38
CA GLY A 10 -7.67 28.93 17.40
C GLY A 10 -6.16 29.19 17.34
N ILE A 11 -5.35 28.40 18.04
CA ILE A 11 -3.89 28.58 18.11
C ILE A 11 -3.20 27.67 17.09
N ALA A 12 -2.76 28.26 15.97
CA ALA A 12 -2.03 27.58 14.92
C ALA A 12 -0.52 27.46 15.28
N VAL A 13 -0.11 26.30 15.82
CA VAL A 13 1.31 26.05 16.18
C VAL A 13 1.88 24.87 15.40
N GLN A 14 3.12 25.04 14.94
CA GLN A 14 3.88 23.97 14.28
C GLN A 14 4.01 22.74 15.18
N ARG A 15 3.88 21.55 14.57
CA ARG A 15 3.96 20.26 15.29
C ARG A 15 5.29 20.09 16.03
N ARG A 16 6.38 20.61 15.46
CA ARG A 16 7.72 20.54 16.04
C ARG A 16 7.77 21.28 17.39
N ARG A 17 7.30 22.52 17.42
CA ARG A 17 7.21 23.34 18.63
C ARG A 17 6.38 22.68 19.72
N VAL A 18 5.18 22.19 19.39
CA VAL A 18 4.34 21.47 20.37
C VAL A 18 5.08 20.26 20.96
N ARG A 19 5.85 19.54 20.15
CA ARG A 19 6.65 18.40 20.62
C ARG A 19 7.81 18.84 21.51
N GLU A 20 8.57 19.85 21.11
CA GLU A 20 9.70 20.39 21.89
C GLU A 20 9.22 20.90 23.25
N THR A 21 8.13 21.65 23.29
CA THR A 21 7.54 22.16 24.53
C THR A 21 7.03 21.02 25.43
N LEU A 22 6.34 20.01 24.87
CA LEU A 22 5.88 18.86 25.67
C LEU A 22 7.03 18.03 26.24
N LYS A 23 8.19 17.97 25.56
CA LYS A 23 9.41 17.34 26.11
C LYS A 23 9.96 18.11 27.30
N GLN A 24 9.85 19.44 27.28
CA GLN A 24 10.37 20.30 28.34
C GLN A 24 9.45 20.30 29.58
N ILE A 25 8.13 20.37 29.37
CA ILE A 25 7.14 20.47 30.45
C ILE A 25 7.02 19.14 31.21
N ASP A 26 6.97 18.03 30.48
CA ASP A 26 6.81 16.70 31.10
C ASP A 26 7.64 15.65 30.34
N PRO A 27 8.96 15.58 30.63
CA PRO A 27 9.86 14.63 30.00
C PRO A 27 9.44 13.18 30.25
N ALA A 28 8.90 12.87 31.43
CA ALA A 28 8.51 11.53 31.83
C ALA A 28 7.27 11.06 31.07
N ALA A 29 6.21 11.85 31.00
CA ALA A 29 5.03 11.51 30.20
C ALA A 29 5.30 11.62 28.70
N ALA A 30 6.22 12.47 28.25
CA ALA A 30 6.69 12.49 26.86
C ALA A 30 7.42 11.19 26.49
N ALA A 31 8.32 10.71 27.36
CA ALA A 31 9.01 9.44 27.21
C ALA A 31 8.04 8.25 27.26
N GLN A 32 7.10 8.24 28.21
CA GLN A 32 6.09 7.17 28.33
C GLN A 32 5.18 7.09 27.10
N ARG A 33 4.76 8.24 26.54
CA ARG A 33 3.98 8.30 25.28
C ARG A 33 4.74 7.80 24.06
N TRP A 34 6.07 7.84 24.07
CA TRP A 34 6.90 7.30 22.98
C TRP A 34 7.36 5.87 23.24
N GLY A 35 7.45 5.47 24.51
CA GLY A 35 7.75 4.10 24.94
C GLY A 35 6.54 3.16 24.91
N GLN A 36 5.31 3.71 24.93
CA GLN A 36 4.10 2.95 24.64
C GLN A 36 4.09 2.53 23.17
N THR A 37 4.68 1.38 22.90
CA THR A 37 4.42 0.64 21.67
C THR A 37 2.93 0.32 21.67
N VAL A 38 2.20 0.88 20.70
CA VAL A 38 0.78 0.52 20.47
C VAL A 38 0.70 -1.00 20.52
N ALA A 39 -0.12 -1.55 21.42
CA ALA A 39 -0.38 -2.98 21.49
C ALA A 39 -0.89 -3.44 20.13
N ARG A 40 0.01 -4.01 19.32
CA ARG A 40 -0.34 -4.48 17.99
C ARG A 40 -1.24 -5.68 18.20
N ARG A 41 -2.47 -5.62 17.70
CA ARG A 41 -3.36 -6.78 17.61
C ARG A 41 -2.55 -7.94 17.03
N THR A 42 -2.51 -9.08 17.73
CA THR A 42 -1.80 -10.26 17.25
C THR A 42 -2.46 -10.71 15.96
N TYR A 43 -1.79 -10.46 14.83
CA TYR A 43 -2.25 -10.97 13.54
C TYR A 43 -2.02 -12.48 13.52
N TYR A 44 -3.05 -13.24 13.18
CA TYR A 44 -2.99 -14.69 13.05
C TYR A 44 -3.77 -15.17 11.83
N VAL A 45 -3.15 -16.09 11.07
CA VAL A 45 -3.79 -16.92 10.05
C VAL A 45 -3.18 -18.32 10.15
N PRO A 46 -3.97 -19.40 9.93
CA PRO A 46 -3.63 -20.71 10.44
C PRO A 46 -2.42 -21.39 9.78
N PHE A 47 -2.17 -21.15 8.48
CA PHE A 47 -1.07 -21.77 7.74
C PHE A 47 -0.68 -20.94 6.50
N PRO A 48 0.53 -21.15 5.93
CA PRO A 48 0.91 -20.60 4.63
C PRO A 48 -0.12 -20.92 3.56
N ASN A 49 -0.40 -19.97 2.68
CA ASN A 49 -1.41 -20.08 1.62
C ASN A 49 -2.87 -20.11 2.12
N SER A 50 -3.11 -19.87 3.43
CA SER A 50 -4.47 -19.76 3.97
C SER A 50 -5.17 -18.46 3.56
N LEU A 51 -4.43 -17.36 3.52
CA LEU A 51 -4.97 -16.04 3.20
C LEU A 51 -3.90 -15.17 2.55
N TRP A 52 -4.09 -14.83 1.28
CA TRP A 52 -3.31 -13.80 0.61
C TRP A 52 -3.97 -12.44 0.78
N HIS A 53 -3.15 -11.42 1.03
CA HIS A 53 -3.55 -10.02 1.08
C HIS A 53 -3.09 -9.36 -0.21
N ILE A 54 -4.02 -8.82 -0.99
CA ILE A 54 -3.74 -8.13 -2.25
C ILE A 54 -4.21 -6.67 -2.17
N ASP A 55 -3.50 -5.80 -2.88
CA ASP A 55 -3.78 -4.36 -2.90
C ASP A 55 -3.02 -3.66 -4.05
N GLY A 56 -3.46 -2.44 -4.39
CA GLY A 56 -2.83 -1.54 -5.34
C GLY A 56 -2.27 -0.29 -4.65
N HIS A 57 -0.97 -0.09 -4.72
CA HIS A 57 -0.29 1.09 -4.19
C HIS A 57 -0.29 2.24 -5.21
N MET A 58 -0.95 3.34 -4.83
CA MET A 58 -1.21 4.49 -5.71
C MET A 58 -0.27 5.68 -5.48
N ARG A 59 0.86 5.53 -4.77
CA ARG A 59 1.77 6.67 -4.48
C ARG A 59 2.32 7.36 -5.72
N LEU A 60 2.43 6.66 -6.85
CA LEU A 60 2.91 7.20 -8.12
C LEU A 60 1.78 7.44 -9.14
N ILE A 61 0.51 7.41 -8.71
CA ILE A 61 -0.64 7.51 -9.63
C ILE A 61 -0.70 8.85 -10.36
N ARG A 62 -0.14 9.93 -9.77
CA ARG A 62 -0.01 11.25 -10.39
C ARG A 62 0.74 11.20 -11.72
N TRP A 63 1.74 10.33 -11.82
CA TRP A 63 2.52 10.10 -13.04
C TRP A 63 2.03 8.88 -13.84
N GLY A 64 0.90 8.31 -13.42
CA GLY A 64 0.22 7.21 -14.08
C GLY A 64 0.87 5.84 -13.87
N PHE A 65 1.56 5.65 -12.74
CA PHE A 65 2.02 4.34 -12.30
C PHE A 65 1.18 3.82 -11.14
N VAL A 66 0.90 2.53 -11.16
CA VAL A 66 0.20 1.81 -10.07
C VAL A 66 0.96 0.53 -9.79
N THR A 67 1.24 0.23 -8.53
CA THR A 67 1.95 -1.01 -8.16
C THR A 67 1.01 -1.97 -7.47
N HIS A 68 0.76 -3.13 -8.03
CA HIS A 68 -0.05 -4.18 -7.41
C HIS A 68 0.84 -5.19 -6.71
N ALA A 69 0.42 -5.66 -5.55
CA ALA A 69 1.12 -6.74 -4.86
C ALA A 69 0.16 -7.73 -4.23
N GLY A 70 0.71 -8.91 -3.95
CA GLY A 70 0.11 -9.95 -3.12
C GLY A 70 1.13 -10.45 -2.11
N ILE A 71 0.68 -10.67 -0.89
CA ILE A 71 1.51 -11.22 0.19
C ILE A 71 0.77 -12.29 0.97
N ASP A 72 1.44 -13.40 1.23
CA ASP A 72 0.91 -14.44 2.08
C ASP A 72 0.85 -13.99 3.54
N GLY A 73 -0.32 -14.14 4.16
CA GLY A 73 -0.56 -13.66 5.50
C GLY A 73 0.24 -14.39 6.59
N ASN A 74 0.59 -15.65 6.37
CA ASN A 74 1.32 -16.46 7.34
C ASN A 74 2.83 -16.27 7.16
N SER A 75 3.35 -16.70 6.02
CA SER A 75 4.79 -16.80 5.69
C SER A 75 5.44 -15.47 5.36
N ARG A 76 4.64 -14.43 5.05
CA ARG A 76 5.11 -13.13 4.54
C ARG A 76 5.77 -13.18 3.17
N LEU A 77 5.66 -14.30 2.47
CA LEU A 77 6.09 -14.40 1.08
C LEU A 77 5.32 -13.39 0.22
N VAL A 78 6.03 -12.51 -0.46
CA VAL A 78 5.45 -11.65 -1.51
C VAL A 78 5.19 -12.53 -2.73
N THR A 79 3.94 -12.85 -2.98
CA THR A 79 3.52 -13.79 -4.03
C THR A 79 3.60 -13.15 -5.41
N PHE A 80 3.36 -11.84 -5.48
CA PHE A 80 3.70 -11.01 -6.62
C PHE A 80 3.87 -9.55 -6.18
N ILE A 81 4.66 -8.80 -6.94
CA ILE A 81 4.69 -7.34 -6.91
C ILE A 81 4.99 -6.86 -8.33
N ASN A 82 4.17 -5.97 -8.88
CA ASN A 82 4.31 -5.51 -10.25
C ASN A 82 3.89 -4.05 -10.37
N CYS A 83 4.78 -3.23 -10.92
CA CYS A 83 4.45 -1.86 -11.33
C CYS A 83 3.87 -1.85 -12.75
N GLY A 84 2.65 -1.33 -12.87
CA GLY A 84 1.90 -1.15 -14.09
C GLY A 84 1.58 0.31 -14.37
N THR A 85 0.86 0.53 -15.47
CA THR A 85 0.44 1.86 -15.95
C THR A 85 -1.09 1.97 -16.03
N ASP A 86 -1.78 0.98 -15.48
CA ASP A 86 -3.23 0.82 -15.44
C ASP A 86 -3.63 0.19 -14.10
N ASN A 87 -4.90 0.30 -13.73
CA ASN A 87 -5.48 -0.29 -12.52
C ASN A 87 -6.69 -1.17 -12.87
N THR A 88 -6.60 -1.94 -13.96
CA THR A 88 -7.75 -2.71 -14.45
C THR A 88 -7.92 -4.03 -13.68
N ALA A 89 -9.16 -4.50 -13.56
CA ALA A 89 -9.42 -5.77 -12.90
C ALA A 89 -8.76 -6.98 -13.58
N LEU A 90 -8.57 -6.90 -14.91
CA LEU A 90 -7.89 -7.95 -15.68
C LEU A 90 -6.40 -8.02 -15.34
N THR A 91 -5.74 -6.88 -15.14
CA THR A 91 -4.33 -6.82 -14.73
C THR A 91 -4.14 -7.45 -13.36
N VAL A 92 -4.96 -7.10 -12.37
CA VAL A 92 -4.89 -7.66 -11.02
C VAL A 92 -5.15 -9.18 -11.05
N LEU A 93 -6.17 -9.63 -11.78
CA LEU A 93 -6.45 -11.06 -11.97
C LEU A 93 -5.25 -11.79 -12.59
N THR A 94 -4.63 -11.21 -13.62
CA THR A 94 -3.48 -11.81 -14.31
C THR A 94 -2.29 -11.98 -13.36
N HIS A 95 -2.02 -10.99 -12.51
CA HIS A 95 -0.98 -11.08 -11.50
C HIS A 95 -1.27 -12.20 -10.48
N LEU A 96 -2.52 -12.28 -10.01
CA LEU A 96 -2.94 -13.34 -9.12
C LEU A 96 -2.75 -14.73 -9.74
N VAL A 97 -3.30 -14.97 -10.95
CA VAL A 97 -3.22 -16.27 -11.63
C VAL A 97 -1.77 -16.70 -11.87
N ARG A 98 -0.90 -15.78 -12.29
CA ARG A 98 0.53 -16.08 -12.45
C ARG A 98 1.19 -16.49 -11.13
N ALA A 99 0.84 -15.81 -10.04
CA ALA A 99 1.34 -16.15 -8.72
C ALA A 99 0.81 -17.51 -8.24
N THR A 100 -0.46 -17.84 -8.49
CA THR A 100 -1.03 -19.15 -8.11
C THR A 100 -0.45 -20.30 -8.91
N CYS A 101 -0.06 -20.09 -10.17
CA CYS A 101 0.70 -21.09 -10.94
C CYS A 101 2.05 -21.43 -10.30
N ARG A 102 2.67 -20.49 -9.57
CA ARG A 102 3.98 -20.68 -8.93
C ARG A 102 3.88 -21.17 -7.49
N TYR A 103 2.93 -20.65 -6.72
CA TYR A 103 2.84 -20.85 -5.27
C TYR A 103 1.60 -21.65 -4.83
N GLY A 104 0.78 -22.10 -5.79
CA GLY A 104 -0.50 -22.75 -5.54
C GLY A 104 -1.63 -21.74 -5.31
N LEU A 105 -2.87 -22.21 -5.44
CA LEU A 105 -4.07 -21.41 -5.17
C LEU A 105 -4.23 -21.20 -3.65
N PRO A 106 -4.33 -19.95 -3.15
CA PRO A 106 -4.62 -19.72 -1.74
C PRO A 106 -6.03 -20.16 -1.38
N SER A 107 -6.24 -20.56 -0.11
CA SER A 107 -7.59 -20.88 0.37
C SER A 107 -8.53 -19.68 0.29
N ARG A 108 -8.00 -18.48 0.59
CA ARG A 108 -8.73 -17.21 0.54
C ARG A 108 -7.85 -16.06 0.06
N VAL A 109 -8.48 -15.06 -0.52
CA VAL A 109 -7.86 -13.78 -0.88
C VAL A 109 -8.61 -12.66 -0.18
N ARG A 110 -7.89 -11.72 0.41
CA ARG A 110 -8.44 -10.47 0.94
C ARG A 110 -7.96 -9.30 0.11
N SER A 111 -8.88 -8.40 -0.21
CA SER A 111 -8.59 -7.11 -0.83
C SER A 111 -9.44 -6.01 -0.19
N ASP A 112 -9.07 -4.78 -0.49
CA ASP A 112 -9.91 -3.63 -0.20
C ASP A 112 -11.08 -3.57 -1.18
N HIS A 113 -12.05 -2.69 -0.88
CA HIS A 113 -13.15 -2.40 -1.79
C HIS A 113 -12.62 -1.59 -2.97
N GLY A 114 -12.71 -2.18 -4.16
CA GLY A 114 -12.26 -1.53 -5.38
C GLY A 114 -12.67 -2.32 -6.61
N GLU A 115 -13.00 -1.60 -7.69
CA GLU A 115 -13.42 -2.21 -8.95
C GLU A 115 -12.29 -3.06 -9.57
N GLU A 116 -11.03 -2.72 -9.28
CA GLU A 116 -9.86 -3.47 -9.73
C GLU A 116 -9.78 -4.89 -9.15
N ASN A 117 -10.52 -5.19 -8.07
CA ASN A 117 -10.52 -6.52 -7.45
C ASN A 117 -11.72 -7.38 -7.89
N THR A 118 -12.62 -6.85 -8.71
CA THR A 118 -13.90 -7.50 -9.06
C THR A 118 -13.69 -8.86 -9.75
N LEU A 119 -12.74 -8.95 -10.68
CA LEU A 119 -12.46 -10.21 -11.37
C LEU A 119 -11.75 -11.25 -10.48
N VAL A 120 -10.95 -10.80 -9.51
CA VAL A 120 -10.37 -11.68 -8.49
C VAL A 120 -11.48 -12.24 -7.60
N ALA A 121 -12.39 -11.38 -7.14
CA ALA A 121 -13.53 -11.78 -6.33
C ALA A 121 -14.39 -12.81 -7.07
N LEU A 122 -14.70 -12.55 -8.35
CA LEU A 122 -15.44 -13.48 -9.20
C LEU A 122 -14.73 -14.84 -9.31
N LEU A 123 -13.44 -14.86 -9.67
CA LEU A 123 -12.68 -16.11 -9.80
C LEU A 123 -12.67 -16.91 -8.49
N MET A 124 -12.34 -16.26 -7.37
CA MET A 124 -12.23 -16.95 -6.08
C MET A 124 -13.57 -17.52 -5.63
N ASN A 125 -14.68 -16.82 -5.89
CA ASN A 125 -16.03 -17.30 -5.58
C ASN A 125 -16.49 -18.39 -6.56
N LEU A 126 -16.05 -18.41 -7.81
CA LEU A 126 -16.34 -19.51 -8.74
C LEU A 126 -15.59 -20.80 -8.37
N LEU A 127 -14.32 -20.69 -7.96
CA LEU A 127 -13.49 -21.83 -7.55
C LEU A 127 -13.96 -22.51 -6.25
N GLN A 128 -14.85 -21.85 -5.51
CA GLN A 128 -15.42 -22.31 -4.25
C GLN A 128 -16.50 -23.38 -4.42
N GLY A 129 -17.31 -23.32 -5.48
CA GLY A 129 -18.55 -24.09 -5.57
C GLY A 129 -19.55 -23.66 -4.46
N ASN A 130 -20.14 -24.61 -3.74
CA ASN A 130 -21.21 -24.36 -2.75
C ASN A 130 -20.74 -24.02 -1.32
N GLY A 131 -19.46 -23.67 -1.11
CA GLY A 131 -18.88 -23.39 0.22
C GLY A 131 -19.09 -21.96 0.75
N GLU A 132 -18.28 -21.51 1.71
CA GLU A 132 -18.17 -20.09 2.15
C GLU A 132 -17.26 -19.25 1.26
N ALA A 133 -17.55 -17.93 1.16
CA ALA A 133 -16.86 -16.99 0.28
C ALA A 133 -15.32 -17.05 0.41
N ARG A 134 -14.63 -17.34 -0.70
CA ARG A 134 -13.16 -17.38 -0.73
C ARG A 134 -12.51 -16.03 -0.93
N HIS A 135 -13.27 -15.01 -1.34
CA HIS A 135 -12.82 -13.63 -1.37
C HIS A 135 -13.38 -12.84 -0.19
N ILE A 136 -12.51 -12.10 0.49
CA ILE A 136 -12.87 -11.25 1.62
C ILE A 136 -12.62 -9.80 1.22
N THR A 137 -13.68 -9.06 0.96
CA THR A 137 -13.61 -7.60 0.79
C THR A 137 -13.77 -6.91 2.14
N GLY A 138 -12.91 -5.95 2.46
CA GLY A 138 -12.94 -5.26 3.75
C GLY A 138 -12.35 -3.86 3.70
N GLN A 139 -12.24 -3.24 4.87
CA GLN A 139 -11.48 -2.01 5.04
C GLN A 139 -9.97 -2.29 5.03
N SER A 140 -9.18 -1.34 4.55
CA SER A 140 -7.70 -1.38 4.50
C SER A 140 -7.05 -1.76 5.83
N VAL A 141 -7.65 -1.35 6.96
CA VAL A 141 -7.16 -1.68 8.32
C VAL A 141 -7.12 -3.19 8.61
N HIS A 142 -7.89 -4.00 7.86
CA HIS A 142 -7.87 -5.46 7.93
C HIS A 142 -6.88 -6.11 6.95
N ASN A 143 -6.41 -5.35 5.96
CA ASN A 143 -5.40 -5.73 4.97
C ASN A 143 -3.97 -5.51 5.53
N GLN A 144 -3.77 -5.87 6.80
CA GLN A 144 -2.61 -5.44 7.61
C GLN A 144 -1.25 -5.86 7.02
N ARG A 145 -1.23 -6.98 6.30
CA ARG A 145 0.01 -7.60 5.81
C ARG A 145 0.55 -6.83 4.60
N ILE A 146 -0.32 -6.48 3.67
CA ILE A 146 0.08 -5.69 2.52
C ILE A 146 0.30 -4.22 2.87
N GLU A 147 -0.49 -3.67 3.80
CA GLU A 147 -0.24 -2.32 4.35
C GLU A 147 1.13 -2.20 5.03
N ARG A 148 1.60 -3.26 5.71
CA ARG A 148 2.96 -3.29 6.25
C ARG A 148 4.01 -3.37 5.14
N LEU A 149 3.77 -4.18 4.11
CA LEU A 149 4.63 -4.31 2.94
C LEU A 149 4.79 -2.96 2.22
N TRP A 150 3.71 -2.19 2.07
CA TRP A 150 3.77 -0.88 1.42
C TRP A 150 4.67 0.13 2.10
N ARG A 151 4.83 0.04 3.42
CA ARG A 151 5.82 0.89 4.12
C ARG A 151 7.24 0.56 3.68
N ASP A 152 7.55 -0.73 3.50
CA ASP A 152 8.90 -1.17 3.12
C ASP A 152 9.14 -0.89 1.64
N VAL A 153 8.19 -1.23 0.75
CA VAL A 153 8.23 -0.90 -0.68
C VAL A 153 8.36 0.60 -0.92
N PHE A 154 7.63 1.42 -0.13
CA PHE A 154 7.75 2.86 -0.24
C PHE A 154 9.13 3.35 0.14
N GLN A 155 9.62 2.96 1.31
CA GLN A 155 10.91 3.43 1.82
C GLN A 155 12.09 3.00 0.93
N GLN A 156 12.05 1.78 0.40
CA GLN A 156 13.20 1.20 -0.29
C GLN A 156 13.20 1.45 -1.79
N VAL A 157 12.02 1.55 -2.42
CA VAL A 157 11.92 1.65 -3.90
C VAL A 157 11.19 2.93 -4.29
N VAL A 158 9.93 3.09 -3.89
CA VAL A 158 9.05 4.13 -4.46
C VAL A 158 9.46 5.54 -4.04
N HIS A 159 10.05 5.74 -2.86
CA HIS A 159 10.44 7.05 -2.35
C HIS A 159 11.44 7.77 -3.26
N TYR A 160 12.37 7.02 -3.87
CA TYR A 160 13.32 7.57 -4.83
C TYR A 160 12.61 8.17 -6.04
N PHE A 161 11.80 7.37 -6.73
CA PHE A 161 11.04 7.82 -7.91
C PHE A 161 10.03 8.92 -7.57
N TYR A 162 9.39 8.82 -6.40
CA TYR A 162 8.48 9.86 -5.92
C TYR A 162 9.19 11.21 -5.82
N THR A 163 10.38 11.24 -5.21
CA THR A 163 11.16 12.48 -5.06
C THR A 163 11.68 12.98 -6.41
N LEU A 164 12.17 12.07 -7.24
CA LEU A 164 12.71 12.38 -8.58
C LEU A 164 11.65 12.98 -9.52
N PHE A 165 10.43 12.44 -9.51
CA PHE A 165 9.38 12.96 -10.37
C PHE A 165 8.86 14.32 -9.91
N TYR A 166 8.86 14.57 -8.59
CA TYR A 166 8.59 15.92 -8.09
C TYR A 166 9.69 16.91 -8.48
N SER A 167 10.97 16.53 -8.44
CA SER A 167 12.03 17.44 -8.92
C SER A 167 11.90 17.75 -10.40
N PHE A 168 11.45 16.80 -11.23
CA PHE A 168 11.15 17.08 -12.64
C PHE A 168 9.97 18.06 -12.82
N GLU A 169 8.96 18.01 -11.95
CA GLU A 169 7.88 19.01 -11.94
C GLU A 169 8.42 20.39 -11.52
N ASP A 170 9.23 20.45 -10.46
CA ASP A 170 9.80 21.69 -9.93
C ASP A 170 10.76 22.37 -10.92
N GLU A 171 11.46 21.60 -11.76
CA GLU A 171 12.35 22.07 -12.82
C GLU A 171 11.63 22.31 -14.16
N GLU A 172 10.31 22.18 -14.21
CA GLU A 172 9.48 22.33 -15.42
C GLU A 172 9.85 21.36 -16.57
N ILE A 173 10.55 20.27 -16.26
CA ILE A 173 10.91 19.19 -17.21
C ILE A 173 9.69 18.29 -17.48
N LEU A 174 8.83 18.13 -16.47
CA LEU A 174 7.66 17.25 -16.52
C LEU A 174 6.39 18.01 -16.13
N ASN A 175 5.40 17.98 -17.01
CA ASN A 175 4.03 18.38 -16.73
C ASN A 175 3.13 17.13 -16.63
N PRO A 176 2.65 16.73 -15.43
CA PRO A 176 1.73 15.61 -15.27
C PRO A 176 0.33 15.85 -15.88
N GLY A 177 0.01 17.08 -16.28
CA GLY A 177 -1.17 17.39 -17.08
C GLY A 177 -1.01 16.99 -18.55
N ASP A 178 0.22 16.91 -19.05
CA ASP A 178 0.54 16.59 -20.44
C ASP A 178 0.66 15.07 -20.64
N ASP A 179 -0.19 14.51 -21.50
CA ASP A 179 -0.24 13.08 -21.77
C ASP A 179 0.98 12.56 -22.53
N ILE A 180 1.60 13.39 -23.38
CA ILE A 180 2.82 13.03 -24.12
C ILE A 180 3.99 12.92 -23.14
N GLN A 181 4.13 13.89 -22.24
CA GLN A 181 5.21 13.86 -21.25
C GLN A 181 5.02 12.74 -20.23
N LYS A 182 3.79 12.50 -19.75
CA LYS A 182 3.48 11.31 -18.94
C LYS A 182 3.80 10.01 -19.67
N MET A 183 3.49 9.90 -20.96
CA MET A 183 3.81 8.71 -21.74
C MET A 183 5.33 8.51 -21.86
N ALA A 184 6.08 9.57 -22.14
CA ALA A 184 7.54 9.53 -22.18
C ALA A 184 8.12 9.06 -20.83
N LEU A 185 7.63 9.63 -19.72
CA LEU A 185 8.02 9.22 -18.38
C LEU A 185 7.74 7.73 -18.12
N LYS A 186 6.56 7.24 -18.54
CA LYS A 186 6.19 5.82 -18.42
C LYS A 186 7.10 4.91 -19.21
N ILE A 187 7.46 5.28 -20.44
CA ILE A 187 8.36 4.47 -21.29
C ILE A 187 9.74 4.36 -20.66
N VAL A 188 10.27 5.47 -20.15
CA VAL A 188 11.64 5.52 -19.59
C VAL A 188 11.71 4.86 -18.22
N PHE A 189 10.78 5.14 -17.31
CA PHE A 189 10.91 4.75 -15.90
C PHE A 189 10.17 3.47 -15.53
N LYS A 190 9.22 2.97 -16.34
CA LYS A 190 8.58 1.66 -16.05
C LYS A 190 9.59 0.51 -15.96
N PRO A 191 10.57 0.38 -16.88
CA PRO A 191 11.59 -0.66 -16.78
C PRO A 191 12.48 -0.49 -15.54
N GLU A 192 12.87 0.75 -15.23
CA GLU A 192 13.73 1.05 -14.07
C GLU A 192 13.03 0.69 -12.75
N ILE A 193 11.77 1.09 -12.57
CA ILE A 193 10.99 0.74 -11.37
C ILE A 193 10.79 -0.78 -11.22
N LYS A 194 10.82 -1.54 -12.33
CA LYS A 194 10.68 -3.01 -12.31
C LYS A 194 11.98 -3.75 -12.04
N LYS A 195 13.13 -3.07 -12.16
CA LYS A 195 14.44 -3.67 -11.98
C LYS A 195 14.85 -3.73 -10.50
N ASP A 196 14.43 -2.72 -9.74
CA ASP A 196 14.63 -2.59 -8.30
C ASP A 196 13.61 -3.42 -7.48
#